data_AF-A0A1F9SI82-F1
#
_entry.id   AF-A0A1F9SI82-F1
#
_cell.length_a   1.000
_cell.length_b   1.000
_cell.length_c   1.000
_cell.angle_alpha   90.00
_cell.angle_beta   90.00
_cell.angle_gamma   90.00
#
_symmetry.space_group_name_H-M   'P 1'
#
loop_
_entity.id
_entity.type
_entity.pdbx_description
1 polymer ?
#
loop_
_entity_poly.entity_id
_entity_poly.type
_entity_poly.pdbx_seq_one_letter_code
_entity_poly.pdbx_strand_id
1 'polypeptide(L)'
;MWRNIAASVIVVTAIAAAWYAFSPVESGRDVIHVIVARQDLPKGTVLTEDMLETRTLPRAYAQQGAIEVRMMTDIKLPVGLATAVRINKGDQVTQNCLVSSGAKAAPEAADSKTRSRDHYQEGLKYFQNSNYQAAVSEWRQAVKLDPANKDAAAGLERVRQITAK
;
A
#
# COMPACT_ATOMS: atom_id res chain seq x y z
N MET A 1 -82.56 9.90 12.16
CA MET A 1 -81.27 10.21 12.80
C MET A 1 -80.45 8.94 12.91
N TRP A 2 -79.35 8.81 12.14
CA TRP A 2 -78.13 7.96 12.27
C TRP A 2 -77.58 7.73 10.85
N ARG A 3 -76.76 8.63 10.28
CA ARG A 3 -75.27 8.75 10.35
C ARG A 3 -74.49 7.52 9.88
N ASN A 4 -74.03 7.62 8.62
CA ASN A 4 -72.76 7.18 8.03
C ASN A 4 -71.75 6.59 9.03
N ILE A 5 -71.25 5.36 8.80
CA ILE A 5 -69.82 5.02 8.70
C ILE A 5 -69.73 3.66 7.97
N ALA A 6 -69.57 3.66 6.65
CA ALA A 6 -69.24 2.45 5.87
C ALA A 6 -68.11 2.79 4.88
N ALA A 7 -66.98 3.22 5.41
CA ALA A 7 -65.70 3.29 4.71
C ALA A 7 -64.62 3.49 5.78
N SER A 8 -63.45 2.90 5.58
CA SER A 8 -62.24 3.06 6.40
C SER A 8 -62.04 2.04 7.53
N VAL A 9 -61.88 0.75 7.21
CA VAL A 9 -61.16 -0.20 8.09
C VAL A 9 -60.23 -1.15 7.30
N ILE A 10 -59.65 -0.71 6.17
CA ILE A 10 -58.68 -1.56 5.42
C ILE A 10 -57.29 -0.91 5.26
N VAL A 11 -57.06 0.31 5.75
CA VAL A 11 -55.74 0.97 5.57
C VAL A 11 -54.78 0.76 6.75
N VAL A 12 -55.22 0.21 7.89
CA VAL A 12 -54.35 0.08 9.08
C VAL A 12 -53.50 -1.20 9.09
N THR A 13 -53.87 -2.24 8.33
CA THR A 13 -53.07 -3.50 8.30
C THR A 13 -51.83 -3.41 7.42
N ALA A 14 -51.81 -2.52 6.41
CA ALA A 14 -50.65 -2.36 5.53
C ALA A 14 -49.49 -1.59 6.19
N ILE A 15 -49.77 -0.77 7.21
CA ILE A 15 -48.72 0.00 7.90
C ILE A 15 -47.96 -0.90 8.88
N ALA A 16 -48.59 -1.91 9.51
CA ALA A 16 -47.88 -2.85 10.37
C ALA A 16 -46.80 -3.67 9.62
N ALA A 17 -47.04 -3.99 8.34
CA ALA A 17 -46.04 -4.65 7.49
C ALA A 17 -44.90 -3.71 7.07
N ALA A 18 -45.17 -2.41 6.91
CA ALA A 18 -44.16 -1.41 6.57
C ALA A 18 -43.26 -1.06 7.77
N TRP A 19 -43.77 -1.12 9.01
CA TRP A 19 -42.95 -1.02 10.22
C TRP A 19 -42.08 -2.26 10.45
N TYR A 20 -42.49 -3.44 9.97
CA TYR A 20 -41.70 -4.67 10.07
C TYR A 20 -40.66 -4.82 8.95
N ALA A 21 -40.86 -4.17 7.80
CA ALA A 21 -39.91 -4.15 6.69
C ALA A 21 -38.76 -3.13 6.86
N PHE A 22 -38.91 -2.19 7.80
CA PHE A 22 -37.81 -1.38 8.33
C PHE A 22 -37.53 -1.78 9.77
N SER A 23 -37.45 -3.09 10.03
CA SER A 23 -36.62 -3.52 11.14
C SER A 23 -35.21 -2.96 10.85
N PRO A 24 -34.58 -2.21 11.76
CA PRO A 24 -33.17 -1.94 11.63
C PRO A 24 -32.55 -3.32 11.52
N VAL A 25 -31.80 -3.59 10.44
CA VAL A 25 -31.06 -4.85 10.31
C VAL A 25 -30.36 -5.04 11.65
N GLU A 26 -30.85 -5.99 12.44
CA GLU A 26 -30.26 -6.35 13.71
C GLU A 26 -28.90 -6.90 13.30
N SER A 27 -27.93 -6.00 13.24
CA SER A 27 -26.54 -6.30 13.04
C SER A 27 -26.17 -7.04 14.30
N GLY A 28 -26.42 -8.36 14.30
CA GLY A 28 -25.56 -9.30 14.98
C GLY A 28 -24.16 -8.91 14.57
N ARG A 29 -23.51 -8.16 15.46
CA ARG A 29 -22.24 -7.49 15.24
C ARG A 29 -21.19 -8.58 15.19
N ASP A 30 -21.11 -9.28 14.06
CA ASP A 30 -19.93 -10.06 13.68
C ASP A 30 -18.84 -9.05 13.35
N VAL A 31 -18.30 -8.48 14.43
CA VAL A 31 -17.05 -7.73 14.42
C VAL A 31 -15.95 -8.75 14.22
N ILE A 32 -15.20 -8.57 13.15
CA ILE A 32 -14.06 -9.42 12.85
C ILE A 32 -12.80 -8.60 13.04
N HIS A 33 -11.75 -9.27 13.47
CA HIS A 33 -10.42 -8.71 13.51
C HIS A 33 -9.75 -9.03 12.18
N VAL A 34 -9.32 -8.01 11.44
CA VAL A 34 -8.58 -8.20 10.19
C VAL A 34 -7.21 -7.58 10.29
N ILE A 35 -6.28 -8.13 9.53
CA ILE A 35 -4.93 -7.58 9.42
C ILE A 35 -4.94 -6.43 8.43
N VAL A 36 -4.44 -5.27 8.86
CA VAL A 36 -4.22 -4.08 8.05
C VAL A 36 -2.75 -3.70 8.03
N ALA A 37 -2.32 -2.98 7.01
CA ALA A 37 -0.96 -2.49 6.91
C ALA A 37 -0.72 -1.29 7.84
N ARG A 38 0.27 -1.34 8.72
CA ARG A 38 0.65 -0.24 9.62
C ARG A 38 1.35 0.92 8.90
N GLN A 39 2.00 0.60 7.77
CA GLN A 39 2.76 1.51 6.93
C GLN A 39 2.51 1.22 5.45
N ASP A 40 2.99 2.09 4.56
CA ASP A 40 2.94 1.83 3.13
C ASP A 40 3.89 0.68 2.76
N LEU A 41 3.35 -0.32 2.09
CA LEU A 41 4.08 -1.52 1.67
C LEU A 41 4.18 -1.52 0.15
N PRO A 42 5.32 -1.10 -0.42
CA PRO A 42 5.53 -1.17 -1.86
C PRO A 42 5.55 -2.63 -2.32
N LYS A 43 5.33 -2.84 -3.62
CA LYS A 43 5.32 -4.18 -4.22
C LYS A 43 6.62 -4.93 -3.93
N GLY A 44 6.46 -6.16 -3.47
CA GLY A 44 7.48 -7.14 -3.18
C GLY A 44 8.03 -7.06 -1.76
N THR A 45 7.58 -6.11 -0.93
CA THR A 45 8.06 -6.01 0.46
C THR A 45 7.73 -7.27 1.24
N VAL A 46 8.75 -7.85 1.90
CA VAL A 46 8.56 -8.99 2.81
C VAL A 46 7.86 -8.50 4.07
N LEU A 47 6.73 -9.13 4.41
CA LEU A 47 5.94 -8.76 5.57
C LEU A 47 6.60 -9.22 6.87
N THR A 48 6.67 -8.29 7.81
CA THR A 48 7.08 -8.51 9.21
C THR A 48 5.93 -8.19 10.15
N GLU A 49 6.00 -8.69 11.39
CA GLU A 49 4.96 -8.45 12.40
C GLU A 49 4.80 -6.95 12.73
N ASP A 50 5.90 -6.17 12.69
CA ASP A 50 5.85 -4.73 13.00
C ASP A 50 5.12 -3.89 11.96
N MET A 51 5.07 -4.38 10.71
CA MET A 51 4.42 -3.74 9.57
C MET A 51 2.91 -4.00 9.53
N LEU A 52 2.41 -4.89 10.38
CA LEU A 52 1.02 -5.33 10.41
C LEU A 52 0.33 -4.86 11.69
N GLU A 53 -0.96 -4.56 11.58
CA GLU A 53 -1.79 -4.15 12.70
C GLU A 53 -3.11 -4.91 12.64
N THR A 54 -3.65 -5.29 13.79
CA THR A 54 -4.98 -5.89 13.86
C THR A 54 -6.02 -4.81 14.08
N ARG A 55 -7.00 -4.71 13.18
CA ARG A 55 -8.09 -3.76 13.28
C ARG A 55 -9.43 -4.46 13.37
N THR A 56 -10.26 -4.03 14.32
CA THR A 56 -11.62 -4.54 14.50
C THR A 56 -12.57 -3.76 13.60
N LEU A 57 -13.27 -4.46 12.72
CA LEU A 57 -14.29 -3.85 11.86
C LEU A 57 -15.48 -4.78 11.61
N PRO A 58 -16.66 -4.23 11.30
CA PRO A 58 -17.82 -5.06 10.94
C PRO A 58 -17.53 -5.85 9.67
N ARG A 59 -17.97 -7.10 9.61
CA ARG A 59 -17.79 -7.98 8.43
C ARG A 59 -18.21 -7.37 7.10
N ALA A 60 -19.18 -6.45 7.08
CA ALA A 60 -19.59 -5.72 5.88
C ALA A 60 -18.46 -4.91 5.21
N TYR A 61 -17.45 -4.49 5.98
CA TYR A 61 -16.30 -3.74 5.47
C TYR A 61 -15.08 -4.65 5.17
N ALA A 62 -15.18 -5.95 5.42
CA ALA A 62 -14.10 -6.89 5.18
C ALA A 62 -13.92 -7.11 3.67
N GLN A 63 -12.70 -6.94 3.18
CA GLN A 63 -12.38 -7.23 1.79
C GLN A 63 -12.40 -8.74 1.53
N GLN A 64 -12.72 -9.13 0.30
CA GLN A 64 -12.73 -10.54 -0.09
C GLN A 64 -11.31 -11.12 0.01
N GLY A 65 -11.14 -12.14 0.85
CA GLY A 65 -9.84 -12.74 1.14
C GLY A 65 -8.99 -11.97 2.15
N ALA A 66 -9.56 -11.02 2.90
CA ALA A 66 -8.92 -10.41 4.06
C ALA A 66 -8.53 -11.48 5.09
N ILE A 67 -7.33 -11.35 5.64
CA ILE A 67 -6.86 -12.29 6.66
C ILE A 67 -7.51 -11.93 7.99
N GLU A 68 -8.41 -12.80 8.44
CA GLU A 68 -9.08 -12.70 9.73
C GLU A 68 -8.18 -13.24 10.84
N VAL A 69 -8.02 -12.48 11.91
CA VAL A 69 -7.31 -12.91 13.13
C VAL A 69 -8.34 -13.49 14.08
N ARG A 70 -8.43 -14.82 14.15
CA ARG A 70 -9.30 -15.51 15.12
C ARG A 70 -8.52 -15.94 16.34
N MET A 71 -7.25 -16.28 16.14
CA MET A 71 -6.30 -16.68 17.16
C MET A 71 -5.09 -15.76 17.15
N MET A 72 -4.41 -15.64 18.29
CA MET A 72 -3.19 -14.82 18.41
C MET A 72 -2.07 -15.26 17.44
N THR A 73 -2.09 -16.51 16.98
CA THR A 73 -1.12 -17.06 16.03
C THR A 73 -1.41 -16.64 14.58
N ASP A 74 -2.64 -16.28 14.25
CA ASP A 74 -3.06 -15.97 12.87
C ASP A 74 -2.39 -14.71 12.32
N ILE A 75 -1.96 -13.80 13.21
CA ILE A 75 -1.17 -12.63 12.85
C ILE A 75 0.15 -12.99 12.15
N LYS A 76 0.65 -14.22 12.38
CA LYS A 76 1.90 -14.73 11.79
C LYS A 76 1.70 -15.36 10.42
N LEU A 77 0.46 -15.61 9.98
CA LEU A 77 0.16 -16.20 8.67
C LEU A 77 0.73 -15.40 7.49
N PRO A 78 0.59 -14.07 7.43
CA PRO A 78 1.18 -13.28 6.35
C PRO A 78 2.69 -13.02 6.53
N VAL A 79 3.26 -13.29 7.71
CA VAL A 79 4.66 -12.98 8.00
C VAL A 79 5.58 -13.87 7.16
N GLY A 80 6.55 -13.24 6.50
CA GLY A 80 7.44 -13.91 5.55
C GLY A 80 6.89 -14.03 4.14
N LEU A 81 5.63 -13.64 3.87
CA LEU A 81 5.13 -13.47 2.51
C LEU A 81 5.53 -12.10 1.95
N ALA A 82 5.59 -11.98 0.62
CA ALA A 82 5.89 -10.73 -0.06
C ALA A 82 4.62 -10.12 -0.65
N THR A 83 4.54 -8.79 -0.67
CA THR A 83 3.40 -8.09 -1.28
C THR A 83 3.44 -8.22 -2.82
N ALA A 84 2.37 -8.70 -3.43
CA ALA A 84 2.21 -8.77 -4.88
C ALA A 84 1.87 -7.40 -5.50
N VAL A 85 1.21 -6.56 -4.71
CA VAL A 85 0.69 -5.24 -5.07
C VAL A 85 1.11 -4.23 -3.99
N ARG A 86 1.20 -2.95 -4.35
CA ARG A 86 1.38 -1.88 -3.36
C ARG A 86 0.15 -1.79 -2.46
N ILE A 87 0.34 -1.84 -1.15
CA ILE A 87 -0.71 -1.71 -0.13
C ILE A 87 -0.44 -0.40 0.62
N ASN A 88 -1.43 0.49 0.71
CA ASN A 88 -1.24 1.73 1.45
C ASN A 88 -1.46 1.49 2.95
N LYS A 89 -0.95 2.41 3.77
CA LYS A 89 -1.20 2.40 5.20
C LYS A 89 -2.71 2.39 5.51
N GLY A 90 -3.12 1.43 6.33
CA GLY A 90 -4.51 1.24 6.76
C GLY A 90 -5.35 0.35 5.84
N ASP A 91 -4.84 -0.02 4.66
CA ASP A 91 -5.52 -0.97 3.79
C ASP A 91 -5.46 -2.39 4.36
N GLN A 92 -6.47 -3.20 4.03
CA GLN A 92 -6.58 -4.58 4.49
C GLN A 92 -5.61 -5.49 3.73
N VAL A 93 -4.89 -6.33 4.47
CA VAL A 93 -4.01 -7.32 3.90
C VAL A 93 -4.84 -8.54 3.51
N THR A 94 -4.99 -8.74 2.21
CA THR A 94 -5.71 -9.89 1.65
C THR A 94 -4.74 -10.94 1.12
N GLN A 95 -5.17 -12.21 1.08
CA GLN A 95 -4.36 -13.31 0.53
C GLN A 95 -3.95 -13.07 -0.93
N ASN A 96 -4.79 -12.39 -1.72
CA ASN A 96 -4.49 -12.09 -3.12
C ASN A 96 -3.39 -11.02 -3.27
N CYS A 97 -3.18 -10.20 -2.24
CA CYS A 97 -2.09 -9.23 -2.21
C CYS A 97 -0.75 -9.88 -1.81
N LEU A 98 -0.71 -11.17 -1.49
CA LEU A 98 0.47 -11.86 -0.99
C LEU A 98 0.94 -12.93 -1.97
N VAL A 99 2.25 -13.06 -2.09
CA VAL A 99 2.91 -14.12 -2.86
C VAL A 99 3.95 -14.81 -1.98
N SER A 100 4.17 -16.10 -2.23
CA SER A 100 5.27 -16.85 -1.60
C SER A 100 6.58 -16.12 -1.88
N SER A 101 7.18 -15.56 -0.83
CA SER A 101 8.42 -14.81 -0.92
C SER A 101 9.58 -15.78 -1.12
N GLY A 102 9.72 -16.29 -2.35
CA GLY A 102 11.02 -16.75 -2.82
C GLY A 102 11.92 -15.52 -2.93
N ALA A 103 12.68 -15.25 -1.85
CA ALA A 103 13.75 -14.28 -1.72
C ALA A 103 13.89 -13.22 -2.83
N LYS A 104 13.75 -11.95 -2.42
CA LYS A 104 14.22 -10.71 -3.09
C LYS A 104 13.07 -9.79 -3.47
N ALA A 105 12.60 -9.00 -2.50
CA ALA A 105 12.08 -7.70 -2.84
C ALA A 105 12.15 -6.69 -1.67
N ALA A 106 13.22 -5.91 -1.73
CA ALA A 106 13.14 -4.46 -1.61
C ALA A 106 13.49 -3.90 -2.99
N PRO A 107 12.57 -3.87 -3.98
CA PRO A 107 12.95 -3.64 -5.36
C PRO A 107 13.02 -2.15 -5.71
N GLU A 108 12.22 -1.25 -5.12
CA GLU A 108 12.23 0.16 -5.56
C GLU A 108 13.46 0.95 -5.07
N ALA A 109 13.87 0.75 -3.81
CA ALA A 109 15.07 1.41 -3.27
C ALA A 109 16.36 0.77 -3.77
N ALA A 110 16.39 -0.54 -3.99
CA ALA A 110 17.55 -1.23 -4.55
C ALA A 110 17.72 -0.92 -6.04
N ASP A 111 16.62 -0.84 -6.80
CA ASP A 111 16.66 -0.47 -8.21
C ASP A 111 17.12 0.98 -8.40
N SER A 112 16.60 1.92 -7.60
CA SER A 112 17.05 3.33 -7.66
C SER A 112 18.53 3.50 -7.31
N LYS A 113 19.03 2.80 -6.27
CA LYS A 113 20.45 2.78 -5.91
C LYS A 113 21.33 2.10 -6.96
N THR A 114 20.82 1.06 -7.62
CA THR A 114 21.55 0.35 -8.68
C THR A 114 21.65 1.21 -9.92
N ARG A 115 20.54 1.74 -10.41
CA ARG A 115 20.50 2.68 -11.53
C ARG A 115 21.34 3.93 -11.26
N SER A 116 21.30 4.49 -10.04
CA SER A 116 22.16 5.62 -9.66
C SER A 116 23.65 5.28 -9.80
N ARG A 117 24.06 4.08 -9.39
CA ARG A 117 25.44 3.60 -9.52
C ARG A 117 25.85 3.37 -10.97
N ASP A 118 24.95 2.87 -11.80
CA ASP A 118 25.21 2.65 -13.22
C ASP A 118 25.46 4.00 -13.92
N HIS A 119 24.61 5.00 -13.68
CA HIS A 119 24.83 6.37 -14.17
C HIS A 119 26.14 6.97 -13.64
N TYR A 120 26.54 6.67 -12.40
CA TYR A 120 27.84 7.09 -11.89
C TYR A 120 29.00 6.50 -12.70
N GLN A 121 28.95 5.20 -13.00
CA GLN A 121 29.97 4.52 -13.78
C GLN A 121 30.04 5.02 -15.23
N GLU A 122 28.89 5.24 -15.87
CA GLU A 122 28.83 5.84 -17.21
C GLU A 122 29.44 7.25 -17.21
N GLY A 123 29.08 8.08 -16.23
CA GLY A 123 29.68 9.40 -16.09
C GLY A 123 31.18 9.35 -15.87
N LEU A 124 31.69 8.34 -15.15
CA LEU A 124 33.14 8.12 -14.98
C LEU A 124 33.84 7.77 -16.30
N LYS A 125 33.22 6.94 -17.16
CA LYS A 125 33.74 6.63 -18.50
C LYS A 125 33.84 7.90 -19.35
N TYR A 126 32.79 8.72 -19.37
CA TYR A 126 32.81 9.99 -20.08
C TYR A 126 33.86 10.96 -19.52
N PHE A 127 34.02 11.01 -18.20
CA PHE A 127 35.03 11.82 -17.53
C PHE A 127 36.46 11.41 -17.92
N GLN A 128 36.74 10.10 -17.96
CA GLN A 128 38.03 9.57 -18.42
C GLN A 128 38.30 9.90 -19.90
N ASN A 129 37.25 9.93 -20.72
CA ASN A 129 37.32 10.34 -22.11
C ASN A 129 37.37 11.87 -22.31
N SER A 130 37.56 12.65 -21.24
CA SER A 130 37.53 14.13 -21.24
C SER A 130 36.21 14.75 -21.72
N ASN A 131 35.14 13.95 -21.84
CA ASN A 131 33.81 14.43 -22.18
C ASN A 131 33.06 14.85 -20.91
N TYR A 132 33.45 15.99 -20.37
CA TYR A 132 32.91 16.51 -19.10
C TYR A 132 31.42 16.85 -19.18
N GLN A 133 30.92 17.25 -20.36
CA GLN A 133 29.51 17.59 -20.54
C GLN A 133 28.61 16.35 -20.43
N ALA A 134 29.00 15.25 -21.06
CA ALA A 134 28.29 13.98 -20.94
C ALA A 134 28.40 13.41 -19.51
N ALA A 135 29.58 13.49 -18.89
CA ALA A 135 29.80 13.06 -17.51
C ALA A 135 28.86 13.76 -16.52
N VAL A 136 28.70 15.08 -16.65
CA VAL A 136 27.79 15.87 -15.82
C VAL A 136 26.33 15.47 -16.02
N SER A 137 25.92 15.16 -17.25
CA SER A 137 24.56 14.69 -17.53
C SER A 137 24.26 13.39 -16.80
N GLU A 138 25.14 12.39 -16.93
CA GLU A 138 24.98 11.09 -16.27
C GLU A 138 24.99 11.23 -14.74
N TRP A 139 25.94 11.97 -14.17
CA TRP A 139 26.01 12.17 -12.72
C TRP A 139 24.84 12.96 -12.15
N ARG A 140 24.23 13.88 -12.91
CA ARG A 140 22.97 14.52 -12.51
C ARG A 140 21.82 13.52 -12.43
N GLN A 141 21.74 12.57 -13.36
CA GLN A 141 20.73 11.50 -13.29
C GLN A 141 20.97 10.59 -12.08
N ALA A 142 22.23 10.25 -11.79
CA ALA A 142 22.59 9.47 -10.61
C ALA A 142 22.12 10.13 -9.30
N VAL A 143 22.38 11.42 -9.11
CA VAL A 143 21.96 12.18 -7.91
C VAL A 143 20.45 12.38 -7.87
N LYS A 144 19.78 12.49 -9.03
CA LYS A 144 18.31 12.57 -9.11
C LYS A 144 17.63 11.28 -8.67
N LEU A 145 18.23 10.13 -8.98
CA LEU A 145 17.73 8.80 -8.62
C LEU A 145 18.04 8.44 -7.16
N ASP A 146 19.25 8.78 -6.70
CA ASP A 146 19.65 8.62 -5.30
C ASP A 146 20.38 9.88 -4.81
N PRO A 147 19.67 10.79 -4.13
CA PRO A 147 20.28 11.98 -3.54
C PRO A 147 21.35 11.67 -2.47
N ALA A 148 21.37 10.45 -1.92
CA ALA A 148 22.38 10.03 -0.96
C ALA A 148 23.67 9.52 -1.62
N ASN A 149 23.72 9.43 -2.96
CA ASN A 149 24.91 8.99 -3.69
C ASN A 149 26.02 10.07 -3.67
N LYS A 150 26.90 9.95 -2.68
CA LYS A 150 28.06 10.85 -2.48
C LYS A 150 29.07 10.78 -3.62
N ASP A 151 29.20 9.64 -4.30
CA ASP A 151 30.17 9.45 -5.37
C ASP A 151 29.78 10.27 -6.61
N ALA A 152 28.51 10.23 -7.00
CA ALA A 152 27.99 11.05 -8.09
C ALA A 152 28.06 12.56 -7.80
N ALA A 153 27.77 12.95 -6.54
CA ALA A 153 27.90 14.35 -6.11
C ALA A 153 29.36 14.84 -6.16
N ALA A 154 30.32 14.01 -5.71
CA ALA A 154 31.74 14.32 -5.78
C ALA A 154 32.24 14.43 -7.23
N GLY A 155 31.73 13.59 -8.14
CA GLY A 155 32.02 13.68 -9.57
C GLY A 155 31.61 15.04 -10.16
N LEU A 156 30.39 15.49 -9.90
CA LEU A 156 29.89 16.79 -10.37
C LEU A 156 30.76 17.96 -9.87
N GLU A 157 31.13 17.93 -8.59
CA GLU A 157 31.98 18.96 -8.02
C GLU A 157 33.38 18.98 -8.66
N ARG A 158 33.95 17.79 -8.93
CA ARG A 158 35.24 17.68 -9.62
C ARG A 158 35.21 18.28 -11.02
N VAL A 159 34.16 18.00 -11.81
CA VAL A 159 34.02 18.61 -13.15
C VAL A 159 33.86 20.12 -13.05
N ARG A 160 33.04 20.58 -12.09
CA ARG A 160 32.84 22.01 -11.87
C ARG A 160 34.15 22.76 -11.62
N GLN A 161 35.05 22.17 -10.84
CA GLN A 161 36.37 22.76 -10.57
C GLN A 161 37.28 22.80 -11.81
N ILE A 162 37.15 21.83 -12.71
CA ILE A 162 37.92 21.79 -13.96
C ILE A 162 37.40 22.84 -14.95
N THR A 163 36.07 23.00 -15.07
CA THR A 163 35.47 23.91 -16.05
C THR A 163 35.35 25.36 -15.58
N ALA A 164 35.45 25.61 -14.27
CA ALA A 164 35.43 26.96 -13.70
C ALA A 164 36.80 27.68 -13.76
N LYS A 165 37.82 27.05 -14.33
CA LYS A 165 39.18 27.55 -14.42
C LYS A 165 39.51 27.98 -15.85
#